data_AF-A0A2W5ZLR9-F1
#
_entry.id   AF-A0A2W5ZLR9-F1
#
_cell.length_a   1.000
_cell.length_b   1.000
_cell.length_c   1.000
_cell.angle_alpha   90.00
_cell.angle_beta   90.00
_cell.angle_gamma   90.00
#
_symmetry.space_group_name_H-M   'P 1'
#
loop_
_entity.id
_entity.type
_entity.pdbx_description
1 polymer ?
#
loop_
_entity_poly.entity_id
_entity_poly.type
_entity_poly.pdbx_seq_one_letter_code
_entity_poly.pdbx_strand_id
1 'polypeptide(L)'
;MWGSRSRRPAALAAGALVALGLVGSPAYAQPDPPIPPPPTAAQCDSAQAQTELPPIEAYDPRASAPRVFAMQFKQDLANALSYQSFRTKVECMIRQVVVPRLARDRPNVVAFNEDIGLMTIAIGARGALARTIFGQPGGLSCESQGLPCATLSALAAITAAYAPQVVAYHLRFPSLATVSQAFVAATDTIVRAFVQTFSDMARRYGVYIVASGDLPNFTESSNPADVAAFADPELKPAPSSVYVATSPDVHNRAYIWAPSDVRSDGPAPLRNVVATNDKVPLTPIEQELQFVAGPRSGPAAVANLRPYPLPGSAARIAIATSLPAFVYGNPPAGSDPCSDTSLYYMRCLDELGANVVIQDEANPGRWTGADGNGIEQWQPLSWMTSAWRAVADPTVHFAYAVNPMMVGNLADLPFDGQSAILQRGLTGPGCHYVGNQDWLTGEDQSSLSGDAGAKPEFLALAPWVTSDAARAQLRVVGGQLAPGSGAARENDYLETALVADLPLPADPHRRDCAGALKTPPPAAAPVRCPRGPTVVFAAHLRAGRLSLSGRARPCTRAGPRVARVRVSLTRLGVRSGPRTRRLTARAAPRGGRWRLKAIRLRSGRYRITVAAVDVSGRRGPAVTKLLRLR
;
A
#
# COMPACT_ATOMS: atom_id res chain seq x y z
N MET A 1 -46.73 63.89 -27.07
CA MET A 1 -46.72 63.38 -25.67
C MET A 1 -45.31 63.57 -25.13
N TRP A 2 -45.19 64.52 -24.18
CA TRP A 2 -44.20 64.77 -23.11
C TRP A 2 -42.83 64.03 -23.17
N GLY A 3 -41.64 64.63 -23.03
CA GLY A 3 -41.24 66.02 -22.71
C GLY A 3 -39.70 66.19 -22.59
N SER A 4 -39.24 67.37 -23.03
CA SER A 4 -38.07 68.20 -22.67
C SER A 4 -36.74 67.68 -22.05
N ARG A 5 -35.65 68.09 -22.73
CA ARG A 5 -34.51 68.95 -22.29
C ARG A 5 -33.40 68.43 -21.33
N SER A 6 -32.18 68.45 -21.90
CA SER A 6 -31.04 69.34 -21.56
C SER A 6 -29.85 68.90 -20.66
N ARG A 7 -28.65 69.27 -21.18
CA ARG A 7 -27.38 69.75 -20.55
C ARG A 7 -26.41 68.77 -19.82
N ARG A 8 -25.19 68.65 -20.41
CA ARG A 8 -23.76 68.68 -19.93
C ARG A 8 -23.48 68.76 -18.40
N PRO A 9 -22.24 68.52 -17.83
CA PRO A 9 -20.89 68.20 -18.37
C PRO A 9 -19.98 67.24 -17.50
N ALA A 10 -18.69 67.10 -17.90
CA ALA A 10 -17.44 67.06 -17.09
C ALA A 10 -16.92 65.81 -16.31
N ALA A 11 -15.75 65.33 -16.79
CA ALA A 11 -14.46 65.00 -16.12
C ALA A 11 -14.39 64.44 -14.68
N LEU A 12 -13.62 63.35 -14.51
CA LEU A 12 -12.84 62.95 -13.32
C LEU A 12 -11.64 62.11 -13.80
N ALA A 13 -10.41 62.66 -13.79
CA ALA A 13 -9.39 62.51 -12.73
C ALA A 13 -8.61 61.18 -12.81
N ALA A 14 -7.46 61.22 -13.49
CA ALA A 14 -6.42 60.19 -13.46
C ALA A 14 -5.53 60.38 -12.22
N GLY A 15 -5.60 59.44 -11.27
CA GLY A 15 -4.67 59.33 -10.15
C GLY A 15 -3.59 58.30 -10.48
N ALA A 16 -2.35 58.74 -10.68
CA ALA A 16 -1.19 57.86 -10.81
C ALA A 16 -0.77 57.38 -9.42
N LEU A 17 -1.07 56.11 -9.10
CA LEU A 17 -0.48 55.39 -7.98
C LEU A 17 0.83 54.74 -8.46
N VAL A 18 1.95 55.27 -7.97
CA VAL A 18 3.27 54.64 -8.09
C VAL A 18 3.27 53.38 -7.22
N ALA A 19 2.99 52.22 -7.83
CA ALA A 19 3.28 50.93 -7.24
C ALA A 19 4.79 50.70 -7.32
N LEU A 20 5.48 50.88 -6.20
CA LEU A 20 6.83 50.34 -6.01
C LEU A 20 6.74 48.82 -6.13
N GLY A 21 7.09 48.31 -7.31
CA GLY A 21 7.26 46.89 -7.55
C GLY A 21 8.34 46.35 -6.63
N LEU A 22 7.92 45.63 -5.59
CA LEU A 22 8.78 44.65 -4.94
C LEU A 22 9.06 43.58 -5.99
N VAL A 23 10.19 43.74 -6.69
CA VAL A 23 10.78 42.69 -7.49
C VAL A 23 11.12 41.57 -6.51
N GLY A 24 10.24 40.57 -6.42
CA GLY A 24 10.49 39.35 -5.69
C GLY A 24 11.75 38.74 -6.28
N SER A 25 12.82 38.67 -5.48
CA SER A 25 14.02 37.92 -5.84
C SER A 25 13.58 36.53 -6.30
N PRO A 26 14.15 35.99 -7.40
CA PRO A 26 13.86 34.62 -7.79
C PRO A 26 14.20 33.73 -6.59
N ALA A 27 13.19 33.03 -6.08
CA ALA A 27 13.39 32.03 -5.05
C ALA A 27 14.33 30.99 -5.63
N TYR A 28 15.62 31.05 -5.26
CA TYR A 28 16.57 29.99 -5.52
C TYR A 28 15.96 28.73 -4.91
N ALA A 29 15.52 27.80 -5.77
CA ALA A 29 15.04 26.50 -5.36
C ALA A 29 16.11 25.89 -4.45
N GLN A 30 15.76 25.66 -3.18
CA GLN A 30 16.66 24.98 -2.27
C GLN A 30 16.99 23.60 -2.87
N PRO A 31 18.26 23.16 -2.82
CA PRO A 31 18.61 21.83 -3.28
C PRO A 31 17.78 20.79 -2.51
N ASP A 32 17.31 19.76 -3.22
CA ASP A 32 16.51 18.71 -2.62
C ASP A 32 17.25 18.10 -1.43
N PRO A 33 16.55 17.78 -0.33
CA PRO A 33 17.18 17.09 0.79
C PRO A 33 17.82 15.79 0.30
N PRO A 34 19.03 15.44 0.78
CA PRO A 34 19.74 14.27 0.31
C PRO A 34 18.94 13.00 0.62
N ILE A 35 18.91 12.08 -0.34
CA ILE A 35 18.23 10.79 -0.19
C ILE A 35 18.85 10.05 1.03
N PRO A 36 18.05 9.65 2.04
CA PRO A 36 18.54 8.93 3.22
C PRO A 36 19.39 7.72 2.86
N PRO A 37 20.42 7.37 3.65
CA PRO A 37 21.28 6.21 3.37
C PRO A 37 20.45 4.93 3.35
N PRO A 38 20.88 3.94 2.54
CA PRO A 38 20.09 2.75 2.34
C PRO A 38 20.16 1.85 3.59
N PRO A 39 19.13 1.03 3.88
CA PRO A 39 19.05 0.23 5.11
C PRO A 39 20.17 -0.82 5.21
N THR A 40 20.63 -1.12 6.41
CA THR A 40 21.57 -2.22 6.66
C THR A 40 20.91 -3.58 6.43
N ALA A 41 21.71 -4.63 6.23
CA ALA A 41 21.20 -6.01 6.10
C ALA A 41 20.32 -6.40 7.31
N ALA A 42 20.75 -6.07 8.54
CA ALA A 42 19.97 -6.34 9.75
C ALA A 42 18.63 -5.58 9.79
N GLN A 43 18.55 -4.38 9.20
CA GLN A 43 17.28 -3.67 9.04
C GLN A 43 16.37 -4.38 8.04
N CYS A 44 16.93 -4.90 6.94
CA CYS A 44 16.17 -5.68 5.98
C CYS A 44 15.66 -7.00 6.55
N ASP A 45 16.50 -7.75 7.27
CA ASP A 45 16.08 -8.97 7.97
C ASP A 45 14.92 -8.68 8.95
N SER A 46 14.89 -7.48 9.55
CA SER A 46 13.82 -7.09 10.49
C SER A 46 12.51 -6.65 9.83
N ALA A 47 12.56 -6.32 8.53
CA ALA A 47 11.44 -5.87 7.70
C ALA A 47 10.84 -7.00 6.84
N GLN A 48 11.41 -8.20 6.91
CA GLN A 48 10.90 -9.37 6.20
C GLN A 48 9.48 -9.71 6.63
N ALA A 49 8.67 -10.11 5.66
CA ALA A 49 7.38 -10.74 5.91
C ALA A 49 7.56 -12.07 6.65
N GLN A 50 6.50 -12.53 7.29
CA GLN A 50 6.51 -13.81 8.02
C GLN A 50 6.76 -15.00 7.09
N THR A 51 6.14 -14.94 5.91
CA THR A 51 6.26 -15.95 4.85
C THR A 51 6.74 -15.25 3.58
N GLU A 52 7.92 -15.65 3.11
CA GLU A 52 8.56 -15.14 1.91
C GLU A 52 9.01 -16.31 1.03
N LEU A 53 9.01 -16.10 -0.28
CA LEU A 53 9.73 -16.95 -1.22
C LEU A 53 10.76 -16.13 -2.01
N PRO A 54 11.87 -16.76 -2.44
CA PRO A 54 12.74 -16.16 -3.44
C PRO A 54 11.94 -15.73 -4.67
N PRO A 55 12.42 -14.70 -5.40
CA PRO A 55 11.75 -14.28 -6.61
C PRO A 55 11.77 -15.39 -7.67
N ILE A 56 10.72 -15.41 -8.47
CA ILE A 56 10.53 -16.33 -9.57
C ILE A 56 11.09 -15.68 -10.84
N GLU A 57 11.93 -16.41 -11.56
CA GLU A 57 12.73 -15.85 -12.65
C GLU A 57 12.36 -16.50 -14.00
N ALA A 58 12.01 -15.66 -14.98
CA ALA A 58 11.66 -16.03 -16.35
C ALA A 58 12.47 -15.16 -17.35
N TYR A 59 13.78 -15.38 -17.41
CA TYR A 59 14.68 -14.60 -18.24
C TYR A 59 14.59 -14.96 -19.74
N ASP A 60 14.74 -13.94 -20.58
CA ASP A 60 14.95 -14.02 -22.04
C ASP A 60 15.68 -12.75 -22.49
N PRO A 61 17.00 -12.70 -22.24
CA PRO A 61 17.74 -11.46 -22.40
C PRO A 61 17.95 -11.11 -23.88
N ARG A 62 17.21 -10.12 -24.39
CA ARG A 62 17.42 -9.51 -25.72
C ARG A 62 17.76 -8.01 -25.60
N ALA A 63 18.40 -7.45 -26.62
CA ALA A 63 18.98 -6.10 -26.61
C ALA A 63 17.96 -4.98 -26.28
N SER A 64 16.67 -5.18 -26.60
CA SER A 64 15.58 -4.22 -26.34
C SER A 64 14.52 -4.73 -25.38
N ALA A 65 14.73 -5.88 -24.73
CA ALA A 65 13.77 -6.48 -23.81
C ALA A 65 13.90 -5.81 -22.43
N PRO A 66 12.95 -4.97 -21.98
CA PRO A 66 12.99 -4.49 -20.61
C PRO A 66 12.95 -5.65 -19.63
N ARG A 67 13.69 -5.50 -18.53
CA ARG A 67 13.55 -6.40 -17.39
C ARG A 67 12.49 -5.83 -16.46
N VAL A 68 11.44 -6.61 -16.22
CA VAL A 68 10.32 -6.23 -15.37
C VAL A 68 10.31 -7.04 -14.08
N PHE A 69 10.03 -6.36 -12.98
CA PHE A 69 9.86 -6.92 -11.65
C PHE A 69 8.41 -6.69 -11.21
N ALA A 70 7.61 -7.74 -11.06
CA ALA A 70 6.27 -7.65 -10.47
C ALA A 70 6.38 -7.98 -8.97
N MET A 71 6.22 -6.98 -8.11
CA MET A 71 6.44 -7.08 -6.67
C MET A 71 5.13 -7.46 -5.96
N GLN A 72 5.05 -8.68 -5.41
CA GLN A 72 3.94 -9.09 -4.54
C GLN A 72 4.21 -8.60 -3.12
N PHE A 73 3.87 -7.34 -2.85
CA PHE A 73 4.18 -6.68 -1.58
C PHE A 73 3.21 -7.10 -0.47
N LYS A 74 3.74 -7.47 0.71
CA LYS A 74 2.92 -7.71 1.88
C LYS A 74 2.69 -6.44 2.70
N GLN A 75 1.43 -6.05 2.82
CA GLN A 75 1.03 -5.06 3.81
C GLN A 75 1.18 -5.61 5.23
N ASP A 76 1.95 -4.88 6.05
CA ASP A 76 2.13 -5.15 7.47
C ASP A 76 2.12 -3.84 8.27
N LEU A 77 1.38 -3.81 9.38
CA LEU A 77 1.30 -2.66 10.27
C LEU A 77 2.66 -2.20 10.81
N ALA A 78 3.64 -3.10 10.89
CA ALA A 78 5.01 -2.77 11.25
C ALA A 78 5.66 -1.80 10.26
N ASN A 79 5.24 -1.84 9.00
CA ASN A 79 5.75 -0.96 7.94
C ASN A 79 5.11 0.43 7.99
N ALA A 80 3.92 0.56 8.58
CA ALA A 80 3.23 1.84 8.77
C ALA A 80 3.53 2.53 10.13
N LEU A 81 4.61 2.16 10.83
CA LEU A 81 4.95 2.79 12.12
C LEU A 81 5.49 4.22 11.95
N SER A 82 6.35 4.43 10.95
CA SER A 82 7.01 5.70 10.64
C SER A 82 7.34 5.80 9.15
N TYR A 83 7.69 6.99 8.67
CA TYR A 83 8.27 7.18 7.34
C TYR A 83 9.45 6.22 7.09
N GLN A 84 10.31 6.05 8.10
CA GLN A 84 11.46 5.18 8.01
C GLN A 84 11.09 3.71 7.90
N SER A 85 10.06 3.22 8.61
CA SER A 85 9.68 1.80 8.52
C SER A 85 9.14 1.46 7.14
N PHE A 86 8.31 2.33 6.56
CA PHE A 86 7.75 2.13 5.22
C PHE A 86 8.86 2.15 4.18
N ARG A 87 9.70 3.20 4.21
CA ARG A 87 10.88 3.30 3.34
C ARG A 87 11.80 2.10 3.46
N THR A 88 12.11 1.66 4.69
CA THR A 88 12.99 0.51 4.93
C THR A 88 12.42 -0.73 4.27
N LYS A 89 11.11 -0.99 4.40
CA LYS A 89 10.48 -2.15 3.77
C LYS A 89 10.63 -2.13 2.24
N VAL A 90 10.21 -1.03 1.60
CA VAL A 90 10.26 -0.88 0.14
C VAL A 90 11.71 -1.00 -0.36
N GLU A 91 12.64 -0.29 0.27
CA GLU A 91 14.04 -0.28 -0.13
C GLU A 91 14.72 -1.64 0.10
N CYS A 92 14.35 -2.37 1.15
CA CYS A 92 14.86 -3.72 1.36
C CYS A 92 14.38 -4.70 0.29
N MET A 93 13.11 -4.66 -0.11
CA MET A 93 12.62 -5.47 -1.23
C MET A 93 13.38 -5.13 -2.52
N ILE A 94 13.59 -3.85 -2.83
CA ILE A 94 14.40 -3.44 -3.99
C ILE A 94 15.83 -3.98 -3.90
N ARG A 95 16.48 -3.86 -2.74
CA ARG A 95 17.87 -4.32 -2.58
C ARG A 95 18.03 -5.84 -2.59
N GLN A 96 17.06 -6.59 -2.10
CA GLN A 96 17.12 -8.04 -2.01
C GLN A 96 16.65 -8.72 -3.30
N VAL A 97 15.64 -8.15 -3.96
CA VAL A 97 15.04 -8.71 -5.17
C VAL A 97 15.62 -8.07 -6.43
N VAL A 98 15.52 -6.74 -6.54
CA VAL A 98 15.75 -5.99 -7.78
C VAL A 98 17.24 -5.79 -8.06
N VAL A 99 17.98 -5.18 -7.14
CA VAL A 99 19.40 -4.81 -7.33
C VAL A 99 20.28 -5.98 -7.80
N PRO A 100 20.18 -7.20 -7.22
CA PRO A 100 20.99 -8.34 -7.65
C PRO A 100 20.65 -8.83 -9.07
N ARG A 101 19.53 -8.39 -9.62
CA ARG A 101 18.92 -8.88 -10.86
C ARG A 101 18.76 -7.79 -11.90
N LEU A 102 19.29 -6.59 -11.69
CA LEU A 102 19.24 -5.52 -12.68
C LEU A 102 19.89 -5.97 -13.99
N ALA A 103 19.21 -5.73 -15.10
CA ALA A 103 19.85 -5.78 -16.39
C ALA A 103 20.72 -4.51 -16.57
N ARG A 104 21.90 -4.66 -17.18
CA ARG A 104 22.92 -3.59 -17.20
C ARG A 104 22.80 -2.65 -18.41
N ASP A 105 22.26 -3.16 -19.50
CA ASP A 105 22.29 -2.58 -20.84
C ASP A 105 20.90 -2.28 -21.40
N ARG A 106 19.86 -2.44 -20.58
CA ARG A 106 18.46 -2.28 -20.97
C ARG A 106 17.62 -1.79 -19.79
N PRO A 107 16.45 -1.17 -20.04
CA PRO A 107 15.65 -0.59 -18.98
C PRO A 107 15.14 -1.66 -17.99
N ASN A 108 15.07 -1.27 -16.72
CA ASN A 108 14.50 -2.06 -15.64
C ASN A 108 13.23 -1.35 -15.13
N VAL A 109 12.12 -2.08 -15.03
CA VAL A 109 10.83 -1.58 -14.56
C VAL A 109 10.39 -2.36 -13.34
N VAL A 110 10.18 -1.69 -12.21
CA VAL A 110 9.69 -2.29 -10.97
C VAL A 110 8.23 -1.90 -10.78
N ALA A 111 7.32 -2.85 -10.92
CA ALA A 111 5.89 -2.65 -10.71
C ALA A 111 5.47 -3.18 -9.34
N PHE A 112 4.91 -2.31 -8.52
CA PHE A 112 4.25 -2.66 -7.27
C PHE A 112 2.74 -2.72 -7.47
N ASN A 113 2.06 -3.31 -6.49
CA ASN A 113 0.61 -3.42 -6.43
C ASN A 113 -0.08 -2.06 -6.27
N GLU A 114 -1.38 -2.07 -6.55
CA GLU A 114 -2.27 -0.95 -6.29
C GLU A 114 -2.29 -0.64 -4.78
N ASP A 115 -2.53 0.61 -4.39
CA ASP A 115 -2.73 1.01 -3.00
C ASP A 115 -1.53 0.67 -2.08
N ILE A 116 -0.33 0.50 -2.62
CA ILE A 116 0.87 0.39 -1.79
C ILE A 116 1.07 1.66 -0.94
N GLY A 117 0.58 2.80 -1.43
CA GLY A 117 0.53 4.06 -0.69
C GLY A 117 -0.53 4.08 0.43
N LEU A 118 -1.57 3.27 0.39
CA LEU A 118 -2.74 3.36 1.29
C LEU A 118 -2.34 3.26 2.76
N MET A 119 -1.49 2.29 3.12
CA MET A 119 -1.09 2.08 4.53
C MET A 119 -0.34 3.28 5.13
N THR A 120 0.21 4.17 4.30
CA THR A 120 1.00 5.32 4.76
C THR A 120 0.15 6.37 5.47
N ILE A 121 -1.17 6.43 5.21
CA ILE A 121 -2.09 7.29 5.96
C ILE A 121 -2.10 6.96 7.46
N ALA A 122 -1.76 5.72 7.80
CA ALA A 122 -1.65 5.25 9.16
C ALA A 122 -0.25 5.45 9.76
N ILE A 123 0.63 6.32 9.24
CA ILE A 123 1.96 6.59 9.81
C ILE A 123 1.90 7.46 11.09
N GLY A 124 2.88 7.24 11.98
CA GLY A 124 3.16 8.11 13.12
C GLY A 124 2.13 8.06 14.24
N ALA A 125 2.11 9.08 15.09
CA ALA A 125 1.12 9.21 16.17
C ALA A 125 -0.31 9.33 15.65
N ARG A 126 -0.54 10.00 14.51
CA ARG A 126 -1.89 10.21 13.97
C ARG A 126 -2.52 8.89 13.51
N GLY A 127 -1.73 7.96 12.95
CA GLY A 127 -2.20 6.63 12.61
C GLY A 127 -2.18 5.59 13.74
N ALA A 128 -1.70 5.93 14.94
CA ALA A 128 -1.46 4.94 16.01
C ALA A 128 -2.72 4.22 16.48
N LEU A 129 -3.85 4.92 16.55
CA LEU A 129 -5.13 4.30 16.91
C LEU A 129 -5.64 3.37 15.81
N ALA A 130 -5.56 3.78 14.53
CA ALA A 130 -5.90 2.93 13.40
C ALA A 130 -5.09 1.62 13.40
N ARG A 131 -3.76 1.71 13.58
CA ARG A 131 -2.92 0.51 13.71
C ARG A 131 -3.30 -0.37 14.90
N THR A 132 -3.80 0.23 15.99
CA THR A 132 -4.30 -0.54 17.15
C THR A 132 -5.59 -1.28 16.82
N ILE A 133 -6.50 -0.65 16.08
CA ILE A 133 -7.75 -1.27 15.59
C ILE A 133 -7.41 -2.44 14.67
N PHE A 134 -6.52 -2.22 13.69
CA PHE A 134 -6.11 -3.24 12.72
C PHE A 134 -5.36 -4.41 13.36
N GLY A 135 -4.50 -4.14 14.34
CA GLY A 135 -3.66 -5.15 14.96
C GLY A 135 -4.33 -5.94 16.09
N GLN A 136 -5.62 -5.71 16.36
CA GLN A 136 -6.33 -6.40 17.45
C GLN A 136 -6.71 -7.83 17.01
N PRO A 137 -6.14 -8.89 17.62
CA PRO A 137 -6.48 -10.26 17.25
C PRO A 137 -7.93 -10.57 17.59
N GLY A 138 -8.67 -11.15 16.63
CA GLY A 138 -10.13 -11.30 16.74
C GLY A 138 -10.85 -9.97 16.97
N GLY A 139 -10.29 -8.88 16.41
CA GLY A 139 -10.86 -7.54 16.45
C GLY A 139 -12.18 -7.45 15.69
N LEU A 140 -12.68 -6.23 15.56
CA LEU A 140 -13.89 -5.98 14.76
C LEU A 140 -13.64 -6.50 13.33
N SER A 141 -14.48 -7.40 12.87
CA SER A 141 -14.56 -7.80 11.47
C SER A 141 -16.04 -7.99 11.18
N CYS A 142 -16.53 -7.30 10.15
CA CYS A 142 -17.87 -7.52 9.62
C CYS A 142 -17.80 -8.13 8.22
N GLU A 143 -16.68 -8.77 7.88
CA GLU A 143 -16.48 -9.40 6.57
C GLU A 143 -17.60 -10.41 6.26
N SER A 144 -18.05 -11.19 7.25
CA SER A 144 -19.18 -12.12 7.10
C SER A 144 -20.52 -11.43 6.83
N GLN A 145 -20.60 -10.11 7.01
CA GLN A 145 -21.76 -9.27 6.75
C GLN A 145 -21.56 -8.44 5.45
N GLY A 146 -20.43 -8.64 4.74
CA GLY A 146 -20.07 -7.86 3.56
C GLY A 146 -19.69 -6.41 3.85
N LEU A 147 -19.31 -6.07 5.10
CA LEU A 147 -19.01 -4.69 5.51
C LEU A 147 -17.58 -4.54 6.06
N PRO A 148 -16.84 -3.48 5.70
CA PRO A 148 -15.48 -3.25 6.18
C PRO A 148 -15.47 -2.43 7.50
N CYS A 149 -16.16 -2.91 8.53
CA CYS A 149 -16.35 -2.23 9.81
C CYS A 149 -15.04 -1.74 10.49
N ALA A 150 -13.99 -2.56 10.54
CA ALA A 150 -12.72 -2.16 11.15
C ALA A 150 -12.00 -1.13 10.30
N THR A 151 -12.06 -1.27 8.98
CA THR A 151 -11.56 -0.27 8.04
C THR A 151 -12.24 1.08 8.27
N LEU A 152 -13.57 1.13 8.32
CA LEU A 152 -14.34 2.35 8.58
C LEU A 152 -14.02 2.96 9.96
N SER A 153 -13.90 2.12 10.98
CA SER A 153 -13.56 2.56 12.35
C SER A 153 -12.15 3.17 12.40
N ALA A 154 -11.20 2.61 11.67
CA ALA A 154 -9.85 3.13 11.60
C ALA A 154 -9.77 4.40 10.75
N LEU A 155 -10.51 4.50 9.66
CA LEU A 155 -10.62 5.72 8.88
C LEU A 155 -11.17 6.86 9.74
N ALA A 156 -12.23 6.61 10.52
CA ALA A 156 -12.76 7.57 11.49
C ALA A 156 -11.72 7.98 12.55
N ALA A 157 -10.92 7.03 13.05
CA ALA A 157 -9.84 7.31 13.98
C ALA A 157 -8.74 8.20 13.37
N ILE A 158 -8.41 7.99 12.09
CA ILE A 158 -7.47 8.82 11.34
C ILE A 158 -8.05 10.22 11.14
N THR A 159 -9.29 10.34 10.67
CA THR A 159 -9.98 11.63 10.51
C THR A 159 -9.95 12.43 11.81
N ALA A 160 -10.25 11.80 12.95
CA ALA A 160 -10.19 12.45 14.25
C ALA A 160 -8.77 12.91 14.62
N ALA A 161 -7.74 12.13 14.30
CA ALA A 161 -6.35 12.48 14.55
C ALA A 161 -5.82 13.62 13.64
N TYR A 162 -6.43 13.80 12.47
CA TYR A 162 -6.17 14.89 11.54
C TYR A 162 -7.19 16.04 11.63
N ALA A 163 -8.01 16.11 12.69
CA ALA A 163 -9.09 17.09 12.81
C ALA A 163 -8.67 18.55 12.54
N PRO A 164 -7.50 19.06 12.99
CA PRO A 164 -7.06 20.42 12.64
C PRO A 164 -6.86 20.61 11.12
N GLN A 165 -6.27 19.62 10.44
CA GLN A 165 -6.05 19.65 8.99
C GLN A 165 -7.39 19.53 8.24
N VAL A 166 -8.29 18.68 8.71
CA VAL A 166 -9.65 18.55 8.18
C VAL A 166 -10.38 19.90 8.24
N VAL A 167 -10.36 20.60 9.38
CA VAL A 167 -10.94 21.94 9.51
C VAL A 167 -10.29 22.94 8.55
N ALA A 168 -8.96 22.93 8.45
CA ALA A 168 -8.24 23.81 7.53
C ALA A 168 -8.63 23.56 6.06
N TYR A 169 -8.83 22.30 5.66
CA TYR A 169 -9.26 21.97 4.30
C TYR A 169 -10.75 22.21 4.05
N HIS A 170 -11.64 22.06 5.03
CA HIS A 170 -13.05 22.48 4.88
C HIS A 170 -13.18 23.98 4.61
N LEU A 171 -12.28 24.80 5.18
CA LEU A 171 -12.23 26.22 4.88
C LEU A 171 -11.70 26.52 3.46
N ARG A 172 -10.82 25.66 2.92
CA ARG A 172 -10.27 25.81 1.55
C ARG A 172 -11.20 25.24 0.49
N PHE A 173 -11.85 24.13 0.81
CA PHE A 173 -12.68 23.33 -0.08
C PHE A 173 -14.03 23.05 0.60
N PRO A 174 -15.00 23.97 0.48
CA PRO A 174 -16.33 23.78 1.08
C PRO A 174 -17.07 22.53 0.60
N SER A 175 -16.64 21.94 -0.53
CA SER A 175 -17.18 20.70 -1.11
C SER A 175 -16.41 19.44 -0.70
N LEU A 176 -15.48 19.52 0.27
CA LEU A 176 -14.69 18.37 0.72
C LEU A 176 -15.60 17.24 1.24
N ALA A 177 -15.49 16.06 0.64
CA ALA A 177 -16.33 14.93 0.96
C ALA A 177 -15.98 14.33 2.34
N THR A 178 -17.01 13.91 3.08
CA THR A 178 -16.90 13.47 4.47
C THR A 178 -16.06 12.22 4.66
N VAL A 179 -16.10 11.28 3.71
CA VAL A 179 -15.37 10.01 3.82
C VAL A 179 -13.92 10.18 3.38
N SER A 180 -13.68 10.82 2.22
CA SER A 180 -12.32 10.99 1.67
C SER A 180 -11.48 12.07 2.37
N GLN A 181 -12.06 12.91 3.24
CA GLN A 181 -11.34 13.98 3.93
C GLN A 181 -10.10 13.52 4.72
N ALA A 182 -10.05 12.27 5.17
CA ALA A 182 -8.88 11.72 5.85
C ALA A 182 -7.64 11.75 4.93
N PHE A 183 -7.81 11.38 3.66
CA PHE A 183 -6.75 11.34 2.66
C PHE A 183 -6.30 12.74 2.29
N VAL A 184 -7.24 13.68 2.12
CA VAL A 184 -6.91 15.10 1.88
C VAL A 184 -6.14 15.68 3.06
N ALA A 185 -6.60 15.44 4.29
CA ALA A 185 -5.96 15.93 5.50
C ALA A 185 -4.56 15.32 5.73
N ALA A 186 -4.33 14.09 5.26
CA ALA A 186 -3.07 13.37 5.37
C ALA A 186 -2.10 13.61 4.18
N THR A 187 -2.38 14.55 3.28
CA THR A 187 -1.57 14.80 2.06
C THR A 187 -0.06 14.88 2.34
N ASP A 188 0.39 15.68 3.32
CA ASP A 188 1.83 15.80 3.63
C ASP A 188 2.45 14.44 4.03
N THR A 189 1.74 13.67 4.84
CA THR A 189 2.15 12.34 5.30
C THR A 189 2.25 11.36 4.13
N ILE A 190 1.21 11.28 3.30
CA ILE A 190 1.16 10.36 2.17
C ILE A 190 2.24 10.70 1.15
N VAL A 191 2.40 11.98 0.79
CA VAL A 191 3.40 12.39 -0.21
C VAL A 191 4.82 12.07 0.25
N ARG A 192 5.17 12.34 1.51
CA ARG A 192 6.51 12.02 2.05
C ARG A 192 6.76 10.53 2.19
N ALA A 193 5.76 9.78 2.62
CA ALA A 193 5.92 8.36 2.87
C ALA A 193 5.93 7.56 1.56
N PHE A 194 4.97 7.82 0.69
CA PHE A 194 4.77 7.10 -0.56
C PHE A 194 5.52 7.78 -1.71
N VAL A 195 5.01 8.90 -2.22
CA VAL A 195 5.49 9.52 -3.47
C VAL A 195 6.99 9.80 -3.42
N GLN A 196 7.49 10.36 -2.31
CA GLN A 196 8.91 10.66 -2.14
C GLN A 196 9.78 9.40 -2.03
N THR A 197 9.31 8.36 -1.32
CA THR A 197 10.05 7.09 -1.24
C THR A 197 10.25 6.50 -2.64
N PHE A 198 9.19 6.43 -3.44
CA PHE A 198 9.25 5.81 -4.76
C PHE A 198 10.07 6.66 -5.76
N SER A 199 9.92 7.98 -5.73
CA SER A 199 10.79 8.90 -6.47
C SER A 199 12.27 8.72 -6.13
N ASP A 200 12.61 8.64 -4.84
CA ASP A 200 13.96 8.41 -4.36
C ASP A 200 14.51 7.05 -4.77
N MET A 201 13.69 6.00 -4.69
CA MET A 201 14.09 4.64 -5.05
C MET A 201 14.40 4.54 -6.55
N ALA A 202 13.57 5.14 -7.39
CA ALA A 202 13.78 5.18 -8.84
C ALA A 202 15.14 5.82 -9.18
N ARG A 203 15.44 6.98 -8.59
CA ARG A 203 16.71 7.70 -8.79
C ARG A 203 17.91 6.99 -8.18
N ARG A 204 17.80 6.47 -6.95
CA ARG A 204 18.89 5.80 -6.24
C ARG A 204 19.35 4.54 -6.97
N TYR A 205 18.43 3.77 -7.53
CA TYR A 205 18.72 2.46 -8.13
C TYR A 205 18.71 2.47 -9.66
N GLY A 206 18.45 3.61 -10.29
CA GLY A 206 18.48 3.74 -11.75
C GLY A 206 17.39 2.93 -12.45
N VAL A 207 16.19 2.87 -11.86
CA VAL A 207 15.07 2.04 -12.36
C VAL A 207 13.82 2.88 -12.61
N TYR A 208 12.98 2.41 -13.52
CA TYR A 208 11.60 2.89 -13.59
C TYR A 208 10.78 2.20 -12.49
N ILE A 209 9.89 2.93 -11.83
CA ILE A 209 8.99 2.34 -10.83
C ILE A 209 7.55 2.70 -11.16
N VAL A 210 6.66 1.70 -11.09
CA VAL A 210 5.20 1.86 -11.20
C VAL A 210 4.57 1.50 -9.86
N ALA A 211 3.78 2.40 -9.30
CA ALA A 211 3.02 2.16 -8.08
C ALA A 211 1.87 3.16 -7.96
N SER A 212 0.84 2.80 -7.19
CA SER A 212 -0.31 3.68 -6.93
C SER A 212 -0.60 3.92 -5.45
N GLY A 213 -1.44 4.93 -5.22
CA GLY A 213 -2.07 5.18 -3.92
C GLY A 213 -3.13 6.25 -4.00
N ASP A 214 -3.79 6.48 -2.86
CA ASP A 214 -4.95 7.37 -2.74
C ASP A 214 -4.55 8.75 -2.22
N LEU A 215 -4.64 9.75 -3.08
CA LEU A 215 -4.25 11.11 -2.73
C LEU A 215 -4.91 12.16 -3.62
N PRO A 216 -5.06 13.39 -3.13
CA PRO A 216 -5.46 14.50 -3.98
C PRO A 216 -4.30 15.02 -4.84
N ASN A 217 -4.62 15.89 -5.79
CA ASN A 217 -3.62 16.79 -6.36
C ASN A 217 -2.98 17.63 -5.25
N PHE A 218 -1.67 17.88 -5.35
CA PHE A 218 -0.93 18.60 -4.33
C PHE A 218 0.16 19.49 -4.91
N THR A 219 0.59 20.46 -4.11
CA THR A 219 1.77 21.29 -4.36
C THR A 219 2.66 21.33 -3.13
N GLU A 220 3.91 21.74 -3.32
CA GLU A 220 4.83 22.02 -2.21
C GLU A 220 4.70 23.50 -1.80
N SER A 221 4.48 23.75 -0.51
CA SER A 221 4.35 25.09 0.06
C SER A 221 5.37 25.33 1.16
N SER A 222 6.10 26.43 1.06
CA SER A 222 6.96 26.95 2.14
C SER A 222 6.30 28.11 2.90
N ASN A 223 5.00 28.36 2.67
CA ASN A 223 4.27 29.39 3.41
C ASN A 223 4.25 29.03 4.90
N PRO A 224 4.70 29.91 5.81
CA PRO A 224 4.70 29.63 7.25
C PRO A 224 3.34 29.20 7.80
N ALA A 225 2.23 29.72 7.25
CA ALA A 225 0.89 29.33 7.65
C ALA A 225 0.55 27.89 7.23
N ASP A 226 0.96 27.46 6.02
CA ASP A 226 0.78 26.08 5.56
C ASP A 226 1.66 25.12 6.38
N VAL A 227 2.92 25.48 6.61
CA VAL A 227 3.83 24.68 7.43
C VAL A 227 3.27 24.52 8.85
N ALA A 228 2.76 25.60 9.46
CA ALA A 228 2.15 25.53 10.79
C ALA A 228 0.87 24.67 10.82
N ALA A 229 0.07 24.68 9.74
CA ALA A 229 -1.19 23.96 9.68
C ALA A 229 -1.02 22.47 9.35
N PHE A 230 -0.14 22.13 8.41
CA PHE A 230 -0.10 20.80 7.79
C PHE A 230 1.13 19.97 8.11
N ALA A 231 2.22 20.57 8.59
CA ALA A 231 3.42 19.80 8.90
C ALA A 231 3.11 18.67 9.88
N ASP A 232 3.63 17.48 9.60
CA ASP A 232 3.59 16.40 10.56
C ASP A 232 4.46 16.76 11.79
N PRO A 233 3.87 16.85 13.00
CA PRO A 233 4.60 17.23 14.20
C PRO A 233 5.71 16.25 14.59
N GLU A 234 5.72 15.03 14.05
CA GLU A 234 6.76 14.03 14.29
C GLU A 234 8.02 14.23 13.43
N LEU A 235 7.95 15.05 12.38
CA LEU A 235 9.14 15.41 11.61
C LEU A 235 10.06 16.30 12.46
N LYS A 236 11.32 15.88 12.60
CA LYS A 236 12.36 16.55 13.37
C LYS A 236 13.69 16.59 12.58
N PRO A 237 14.28 17.78 12.33
CA PRO A 237 13.72 19.11 12.62
C PRO A 237 12.40 19.37 11.86
N ALA A 238 11.67 20.41 12.26
CA ALA A 238 10.46 20.79 11.54
C ALA A 238 10.81 21.07 10.06
N PRO A 239 10.01 20.59 9.10
CA PRO A 239 10.33 20.76 7.69
C PRO A 239 10.19 22.23 7.28
N SER A 240 11.00 22.66 6.31
CA SER A 240 10.93 24.01 5.74
C SER A 240 9.76 24.20 4.76
N SER A 241 9.21 23.10 4.25
CA SER A 241 8.08 23.05 3.33
C SER A 241 7.15 21.88 3.66
N VAL A 242 5.90 21.96 3.21
CA VAL A 242 4.88 20.91 3.35
C VAL A 242 4.19 20.64 2.02
N TYR A 243 3.68 19.43 1.84
CA TYR A 243 2.81 19.13 0.70
C TYR A 243 1.36 19.38 1.07
N VAL A 244 0.70 20.21 0.28
CA VAL A 244 -0.65 20.72 0.54
C VAL A 244 -1.55 20.33 -0.62
N ALA A 245 -2.73 19.79 -0.31
CA ALA A 245 -3.73 19.46 -1.32
C ALA A 245 -4.19 20.74 -2.05
N THR A 246 -4.30 20.64 -3.37
CA THR A 246 -4.79 21.71 -4.25
C THR A 246 -6.21 21.44 -4.76
N SER A 247 -6.78 20.29 -4.42
CA SER A 247 -8.16 19.89 -4.72
C SER A 247 -8.72 19.06 -3.55
N PRO A 248 -10.06 19.07 -3.31
CA PRO A 248 -10.70 18.11 -2.43
C PRO A 248 -10.78 16.69 -3.01
N ASP A 249 -10.56 16.55 -4.32
CA ASP A 249 -10.74 15.29 -5.04
C ASP A 249 -9.60 14.33 -4.74
N VAL A 250 -9.93 13.15 -4.22
CA VAL A 250 -8.98 12.06 -3.98
C VAL A 250 -9.10 11.06 -5.11
N HIS A 251 -7.97 10.73 -5.74
CA HIS A 251 -7.90 9.74 -6.80
C HIS A 251 -7.10 8.54 -6.32
N ASN A 252 -7.51 7.33 -6.72
CA ASN A 252 -6.58 6.21 -6.81
C ASN A 252 -5.71 6.46 -8.05
N ARG A 253 -4.44 6.81 -7.80
CA ARG A 253 -3.53 7.31 -8.82
C ARG A 253 -2.28 6.47 -8.89
N ALA A 254 -2.00 5.96 -10.07
CA ALA A 254 -0.73 5.34 -10.40
C ALA A 254 0.25 6.34 -11.01
N TYR A 255 1.53 6.16 -10.70
CA TYR A 255 2.64 6.95 -11.23
C TYR A 255 3.66 6.03 -11.90
N ILE A 256 4.32 6.54 -12.94
CA ILE A 256 5.59 5.99 -13.44
C ILE A 256 6.70 6.98 -13.09
N TRP A 257 7.58 6.61 -12.18
CA TRP A 257 8.82 7.34 -11.89
C TRP A 257 9.95 6.84 -12.80
N ALA A 258 10.74 7.76 -13.32
CA ALA A 258 11.93 7.51 -14.11
C ALA A 258 13.21 7.49 -13.25
N PRO A 259 14.31 6.91 -13.77
CA PRO A 259 15.62 6.86 -13.12
C PRO A 259 16.25 8.23 -12.81
N SER A 260 15.75 9.31 -13.39
CA SER A 260 16.27 10.66 -13.25
C SER A 260 15.16 11.69 -13.32
N ASP A 261 15.39 12.87 -12.78
CA ASP A 261 14.48 14.00 -12.94
C ASP A 261 14.30 14.33 -14.42
N VAL A 262 13.05 14.53 -14.83
CA VAL A 262 12.66 14.86 -16.22
C VAL A 262 12.14 16.29 -16.35
N ARG A 263 11.98 16.97 -15.21
CA ARG A 263 11.61 18.39 -15.11
C ARG A 263 12.32 19.04 -13.92
N SER A 264 12.53 20.35 -14.01
CA SER A 264 13.19 21.14 -12.97
C SER A 264 12.22 21.80 -11.98
N ASP A 265 10.92 21.82 -12.31
CA ASP A 265 9.87 22.51 -11.55
C ASP A 265 8.88 21.54 -10.88
N GLY A 266 8.00 22.10 -10.05
CA GLY A 266 7.03 21.35 -9.28
C GLY A 266 7.59 20.66 -8.02
N PRO A 267 6.74 19.94 -7.28
CA PRO A 267 7.13 19.22 -6.06
C PRO A 267 8.25 18.22 -6.36
N ALA A 268 9.30 18.22 -5.55
CA ALA A 268 10.48 17.38 -5.77
C ALA A 268 10.15 15.89 -6.04
N PRO A 269 9.24 15.23 -5.28
CA PRO A 269 8.85 13.84 -5.52
C PRO A 269 8.18 13.55 -6.87
N LEU A 270 7.75 14.60 -7.58
CA LEU A 270 7.11 14.48 -8.88
C LEU A 270 8.07 14.82 -10.04
N ARG A 271 9.29 15.30 -9.79
CA ARG A 271 10.21 15.77 -10.84
C ARG A 271 10.69 14.68 -11.78
N ASN A 272 10.72 13.42 -11.33
CA ASN A 272 11.03 12.26 -12.16
C ASN A 272 9.78 11.46 -12.58
N VAL A 273 8.56 11.97 -12.37
CA VAL A 273 7.35 11.31 -12.90
C VAL A 273 7.24 11.56 -14.41
N VAL A 274 7.09 10.47 -15.17
CA VAL A 274 6.95 10.50 -16.64
C VAL A 274 5.55 10.15 -17.14
N ALA A 275 4.73 9.51 -16.31
CA ALA A 275 3.32 9.24 -16.59
C ALA A 275 2.52 9.13 -15.30
N THR A 276 1.22 9.44 -15.39
CA THR A 276 0.24 9.33 -14.31
C THR A 276 -1.05 8.77 -14.87
N ASN A 277 -1.75 7.94 -14.09
CA ASN A 277 -3.05 7.39 -14.44
C ASN A 277 -3.99 7.52 -13.24
N ASP A 278 -5.09 8.24 -13.41
CA ASP A 278 -6.20 8.28 -12.48
C ASP A 278 -7.19 7.17 -12.82
N LYS A 279 -7.47 6.30 -11.87
CA LYS A 279 -8.27 5.10 -12.07
C LYS A 279 -9.68 5.43 -12.56
N VAL A 280 -10.10 4.75 -13.64
CA VAL A 280 -11.43 4.88 -14.22
C VAL A 280 -11.79 3.58 -14.97
N PRO A 281 -12.96 2.97 -14.74
CA PRO A 281 -13.92 3.28 -13.67
C PRO A 281 -13.37 2.92 -12.28
N LEU A 282 -14.03 3.43 -11.25
CA LEU A 282 -13.77 3.07 -9.85
C LEU A 282 -14.56 1.82 -9.46
N THR A 283 -13.99 1.01 -8.56
CA THR A 283 -14.69 -0.06 -7.85
C THR A 283 -15.79 0.50 -6.95
N PRO A 284 -16.78 -0.32 -6.53
CA PRO A 284 -17.79 0.10 -5.58
C PRO A 284 -17.20 0.64 -4.27
N ILE A 285 -16.16 0.00 -3.71
CA ILE A 285 -15.55 0.44 -2.45
C ILE A 285 -14.88 1.82 -2.58
N GLU A 286 -14.25 2.13 -3.71
CA GLU A 286 -13.67 3.45 -3.97
C GLU A 286 -14.75 4.54 -4.12
N GLN A 287 -15.90 4.19 -4.70
CA GLN A 287 -17.06 5.08 -4.78
C GLN A 287 -17.64 5.35 -3.38
N GLU A 288 -17.72 4.33 -2.52
CA GLU A 288 -18.13 4.46 -1.12
C GLU A 288 -17.16 5.31 -0.29
N LEU A 289 -15.86 5.21 -0.59
CA LEU A 289 -14.83 6.09 -0.04
C LEU A 289 -14.91 7.54 -0.58
N GLN A 290 -15.80 7.81 -1.54
CA GLN A 290 -16.00 9.09 -2.20
C GLN A 290 -14.74 9.57 -2.94
N PHE A 291 -14.03 8.63 -3.57
CA PHE A 291 -12.97 8.96 -4.52
C PHE A 291 -13.55 9.45 -5.84
N VAL A 292 -12.75 10.19 -6.58
CA VAL A 292 -13.12 10.77 -7.87
C VAL A 292 -12.47 9.94 -8.98
N ALA A 293 -13.29 9.46 -9.91
CA ALA A 293 -12.81 8.73 -11.07
C ALA A 293 -11.95 9.63 -11.97
N GLY A 294 -11.01 9.03 -12.68
CA GLY A 294 -10.30 9.67 -13.79
C GLY A 294 -11.25 10.12 -14.92
N PRO A 295 -10.74 10.94 -15.86
CA PRO A 295 -11.53 11.42 -16.99
C PRO A 295 -12.02 10.28 -17.88
N ARG A 296 -13.31 10.33 -18.24
CA ARG A 296 -14.00 9.25 -18.98
C ARG A 296 -14.04 9.44 -20.50
N SER A 297 -13.95 10.68 -20.97
CA SER A 297 -14.03 10.97 -22.41
C SER A 297 -13.19 12.20 -22.80
N GLY A 298 -13.00 12.35 -24.11
CA GLY A 298 -12.30 13.49 -24.70
C GLY A 298 -10.78 13.50 -24.47
N PRO A 299 -10.11 14.63 -24.75
CA PRO A 299 -8.65 14.71 -24.71
C PRO A 299 -8.03 14.38 -23.35
N ALA A 300 -8.72 14.68 -22.25
CA ALA A 300 -8.24 14.36 -20.90
C ALA A 300 -8.22 12.84 -20.65
N ALA A 301 -9.23 12.10 -21.13
CA ALA A 301 -9.27 10.65 -21.02
C ALA A 301 -8.15 10.00 -21.84
N VAL A 302 -7.96 10.46 -23.08
CA VAL A 302 -6.84 10.01 -23.93
C VAL A 302 -5.47 10.32 -23.29
N ALA A 303 -5.32 11.49 -22.66
CA ALA A 303 -4.09 11.83 -21.95
C ALA A 303 -3.84 10.93 -20.72
N ASN A 304 -4.90 10.60 -19.96
CA ASN A 304 -4.84 9.72 -18.80
C ASN A 304 -4.43 8.29 -19.14
N LEU A 305 -4.81 7.81 -20.32
CA LEU A 305 -4.55 6.45 -20.80
C LEU A 305 -3.32 6.36 -21.73
N ARG A 306 -2.64 7.47 -22.03
CA ARG A 306 -1.55 7.51 -23.00
C ARG A 306 -0.42 6.56 -22.57
N PRO A 307 -0.06 5.55 -23.40
CA PRO A 307 1.03 4.65 -23.09
C PRO A 307 2.37 5.40 -23.04
N TYR A 308 3.20 5.07 -22.05
CA TYR A 308 4.54 5.61 -21.92
C TYR A 308 5.54 4.80 -22.78
N PRO A 309 6.17 5.39 -23.81
CA PRO A 309 7.23 4.72 -24.56
C PRO A 309 8.48 4.62 -23.68
N LEU A 310 8.87 3.39 -23.33
CA LEU A 310 9.99 3.12 -22.43
C LEU A 310 11.33 3.27 -23.18
N PRO A 311 12.18 4.25 -22.81
CA PRO A 311 13.46 4.48 -23.49
C PRO A 311 14.36 3.24 -23.50
N GLY A 312 15.02 2.99 -24.63
CA GLY A 312 15.89 1.82 -24.81
C GLY A 312 15.14 0.51 -25.08
N SER A 313 13.84 0.55 -25.34
CA SER A 313 13.02 -0.61 -25.69
C SER A 313 11.92 -0.28 -26.69
N ALA A 314 11.24 -1.31 -27.20
CA ALA A 314 10.00 -1.15 -27.97
C ALA A 314 8.74 -1.15 -27.09
N ALA A 315 8.89 -1.19 -25.76
CA ALA A 315 7.76 -1.26 -24.85
C ALA A 315 7.04 0.09 -24.77
N ARG A 316 5.71 0.03 -24.83
CA ARG A 316 4.77 1.13 -24.60
C ARG A 316 3.88 0.70 -23.46
N ILE A 317 4.23 1.18 -22.27
CA ILE A 317 3.64 0.75 -21.00
C ILE A 317 2.34 1.52 -20.78
N ALA A 318 1.24 0.79 -20.62
CA ALA A 318 -0.02 1.32 -20.13
C ALA A 318 -0.30 0.82 -18.71
N ILE A 319 -1.14 1.56 -17.99
CA ILE A 319 -1.60 1.21 -16.64
C ILE A 319 -3.08 0.89 -16.72
N ALA A 320 -3.50 -0.20 -16.06
CA ALA A 320 -4.89 -0.59 -15.89
C ALA A 320 -5.10 -1.06 -14.45
N THR A 321 -5.12 -0.12 -13.51
CA THR A 321 -5.15 -0.39 -12.06
C THR A 321 -6.41 -1.13 -11.63
N SER A 322 -6.30 -2.41 -11.27
CA SER A 322 -7.41 -3.29 -10.87
C SER A 322 -8.60 -3.26 -11.83
N LEU A 323 -9.79 -2.80 -11.41
CA LEU A 323 -11.04 -2.85 -12.19
C LEU A 323 -10.92 -2.44 -13.67
N PRO A 324 -10.25 -1.33 -14.06
CA PRO A 324 -9.96 -1.01 -15.46
C PRO A 324 -9.46 -2.18 -16.31
N ALA A 325 -8.65 -3.10 -15.77
CA ALA A 325 -8.15 -4.26 -16.50
C ALA A 325 -9.23 -5.27 -16.90
N PHE A 326 -10.42 -5.19 -16.30
CA PHE A 326 -11.60 -6.00 -16.62
C PHE A 326 -12.52 -5.32 -17.66
N VAL A 327 -12.28 -4.05 -17.98
CA VAL A 327 -13.20 -3.20 -18.75
C VAL A 327 -12.81 -3.17 -20.22
N TYR A 328 -13.32 -4.14 -20.98
CA TYR A 328 -13.17 -4.20 -22.45
C TYR A 328 -14.38 -3.60 -23.16
N GLY A 329 -15.58 -3.89 -22.66
CA GLY A 329 -16.84 -3.59 -23.32
C GLY A 329 -16.94 -4.13 -24.76
N ASN A 330 -18.03 -3.77 -25.42
CA ASN A 330 -18.29 -4.08 -26.83
C ASN A 330 -18.72 -2.79 -27.55
N PRO A 331 -17.74 -1.94 -27.97
CA PRO A 331 -18.07 -0.70 -28.65
C PRO A 331 -18.85 -0.99 -29.94
N PRO A 332 -19.90 -0.21 -30.26
CA PRO A 332 -20.60 -0.34 -31.54
C PRO A 332 -19.62 -0.29 -32.72
N ALA A 333 -19.92 -1.00 -33.79
CA ALA A 333 -19.06 -1.01 -34.98
C ALA A 333 -18.78 0.42 -35.48
N GLY A 334 -17.50 0.74 -35.68
CA GLY A 334 -17.04 2.06 -36.14
C GLY A 334 -16.98 3.15 -35.07
N SER A 335 -17.26 2.85 -33.80
CA SER A 335 -17.07 3.80 -32.71
C SER A 335 -15.61 3.83 -32.24
N ASP A 336 -15.16 5.03 -31.85
CA ASP A 336 -13.86 5.24 -31.21
C ASP A 336 -13.83 4.52 -29.84
N PRO A 337 -12.95 3.54 -29.60
CA PRO A 337 -12.86 2.86 -28.32
C PRO A 337 -12.42 3.81 -27.18
N CYS A 338 -11.87 4.98 -27.47
CA CYS A 338 -11.56 6.02 -26.48
C CYS A 338 -12.72 7.00 -26.23
N SER A 339 -13.89 6.78 -26.81
CA SER A 339 -15.09 7.63 -26.60
C SER A 339 -15.63 7.58 -25.16
N ASP A 340 -15.52 6.43 -24.49
CA ASP A 340 -15.85 6.26 -23.08
C ASP A 340 -14.91 5.23 -22.43
N THR A 341 -13.86 5.73 -21.75
CA THR A 341 -12.87 4.90 -21.07
C THR A 341 -13.44 4.20 -19.84
N SER A 342 -14.63 4.57 -19.35
CA SER A 342 -15.31 3.82 -18.28
C SER A 342 -15.99 2.54 -18.78
N LEU A 343 -16.18 2.40 -20.09
CA LEU A 343 -16.82 1.24 -20.72
C LEU A 343 -15.86 0.42 -21.60
N TYR A 344 -14.87 1.07 -22.22
CA TYR A 344 -14.00 0.47 -23.23
C TYR A 344 -12.50 0.61 -22.89
N TYR A 345 -12.15 0.73 -21.61
CA TYR A 345 -10.80 1.05 -21.12
C TYR A 345 -9.68 0.29 -21.84
N MET A 346 -9.74 -1.04 -21.83
CA MET A 346 -8.71 -1.90 -22.41
C MET A 346 -8.64 -1.77 -23.94
N ARG A 347 -9.75 -1.50 -24.62
CA ARG A 347 -9.75 -1.24 -26.07
C ARG A 347 -9.14 0.12 -26.40
N CYS A 348 -9.37 1.14 -25.57
CA CYS A 348 -8.71 2.43 -25.74
C CYS A 348 -7.19 2.31 -25.53
N LEU A 349 -6.73 1.54 -24.53
CA LEU A 349 -5.30 1.28 -24.38
C LEU A 349 -4.67 0.61 -25.61
N ASP A 350 -5.38 -0.33 -26.22
CA ASP A 350 -4.95 -1.00 -27.46
C ASP A 350 -4.89 -0.02 -28.64
N GLU A 351 -5.94 0.79 -28.82
CA GLU A 351 -6.01 1.82 -29.87
C GLU A 351 -4.90 2.87 -29.73
N LEU A 352 -4.55 3.25 -28.49
CA LEU A 352 -3.42 4.13 -28.20
C LEU A 352 -2.06 3.45 -28.39
N GLY A 353 -2.05 2.16 -28.76
CA GLY A 353 -0.90 1.39 -29.17
C GLY A 353 -0.13 0.75 -28.02
N ALA A 354 -0.69 0.61 -26.82
CA ALA A 354 0.02 -0.06 -25.73
C ALA A 354 0.39 -1.50 -26.14
N ASN A 355 1.52 -2.01 -25.66
CA ASN A 355 1.92 -3.40 -25.88
C ASN A 355 2.35 -4.13 -24.60
N VAL A 356 2.53 -3.39 -23.50
CA VAL A 356 2.72 -3.92 -22.15
C VAL A 356 1.70 -3.24 -21.25
N VAL A 357 0.81 -4.01 -20.64
CA VAL A 357 -0.14 -3.50 -19.64
C VAL A 357 0.35 -3.86 -18.25
N ILE A 358 0.41 -2.88 -17.35
CA ILE A 358 0.62 -3.10 -15.92
C ILE A 358 -0.74 -2.96 -15.24
N GLN A 359 -1.25 -4.07 -14.70
CA GLN A 359 -2.40 -4.11 -13.81
C GLN A 359 -1.86 -4.19 -12.39
N ASP A 360 -1.55 -3.06 -11.78
CA ASP A 360 -1.33 -3.04 -10.33
C ASP A 360 -2.66 -3.33 -9.62
N GLU A 361 -2.63 -4.23 -8.63
CA GLU A 361 -3.87 -4.84 -8.12
C GLU A 361 -3.90 -4.95 -6.59
N ALA A 362 -4.99 -4.47 -6.01
CA ALA A 362 -5.32 -4.56 -4.60
C ALA A 362 -6.73 -5.11 -4.47
N ASN A 363 -6.93 -6.35 -4.88
CA ASN A 363 -8.21 -7.03 -4.77
C ASN A 363 -8.61 -7.22 -3.29
N PRO A 364 -9.61 -6.49 -2.78
CA PRO A 364 -10.10 -6.67 -1.43
C PRO A 364 -11.12 -7.81 -1.44
N GLY A 365 -10.73 -8.98 -0.95
CA GLY A 365 -11.58 -10.17 -0.95
C GLY A 365 -10.80 -11.45 -0.78
N ARG A 366 -11.47 -12.48 -0.25
CA ARG A 366 -10.86 -13.80 -0.14
C ARG A 366 -10.71 -14.39 -1.54
N TRP A 367 -9.49 -14.76 -1.90
CA TRP A 367 -9.21 -15.50 -3.14
C TRP A 367 -9.93 -16.85 -3.20
N THR A 368 -10.40 -17.37 -2.08
CA THR A 368 -11.18 -18.62 -2.05
C THR A 368 -12.68 -18.38 -1.86
N GLY A 369 -13.14 -17.14 -2.02
CA GLY A 369 -14.53 -16.73 -1.86
C GLY A 369 -15.21 -16.43 -3.19
N ALA A 370 -16.43 -15.93 -3.08
CA ALA A 370 -17.14 -15.36 -4.21
C ALA A 370 -16.47 -14.05 -4.65
N ASP A 371 -16.64 -13.70 -5.92
CA ASP A 371 -16.19 -12.42 -6.47
C ASP A 371 -17.10 -11.25 -6.07
N GLY A 372 -16.78 -10.06 -6.59
CA GLY A 372 -17.51 -8.84 -6.24
C GLY A 372 -18.98 -8.82 -6.66
N ASN A 373 -19.43 -9.66 -7.60
CA ASN A 373 -20.84 -9.77 -7.99
C ASN A 373 -21.57 -10.87 -7.19
N GLY A 374 -20.84 -11.74 -6.50
CA GLY A 374 -21.40 -12.82 -5.68
C GLY A 374 -22.01 -13.97 -6.47
N ILE A 375 -21.91 -13.95 -7.80
CA ILE A 375 -22.38 -15.00 -8.72
C ILE A 375 -21.25 -16.00 -8.92
N GLU A 376 -20.03 -15.54 -9.25
CA GLU A 376 -18.86 -16.44 -9.31
C GLU A 376 -18.44 -16.77 -7.88
N GLN A 377 -18.40 -18.05 -7.53
CA GLN A 377 -18.08 -18.51 -6.18
C GLN A 377 -16.57 -18.76 -5.97
N TRP A 378 -15.77 -18.46 -6.98
CA TRP A 378 -14.33 -18.62 -6.99
C TRP A 378 -13.62 -17.47 -7.71
N GLN A 379 -13.18 -16.47 -6.95
CA GLN A 379 -12.46 -15.29 -7.47
C GLN A 379 -11.34 -15.59 -8.49
N PRO A 380 -10.45 -16.57 -8.30
CA PRO A 380 -9.34 -16.77 -9.21
C PRO A 380 -9.83 -17.07 -10.63
N LEU A 381 -11.02 -17.66 -10.79
CA LEU A 381 -11.62 -17.88 -12.11
C LEU A 381 -12.07 -16.57 -12.76
N SER A 382 -12.82 -15.70 -12.05
CA SER A 382 -13.22 -14.41 -12.61
C SER A 382 -12.04 -13.48 -12.87
N TRP A 383 -10.94 -13.61 -12.13
CA TRP A 383 -9.71 -12.85 -12.37
C TRP A 383 -9.03 -13.16 -13.70
N MET A 384 -9.32 -14.33 -14.31
CA MET A 384 -8.87 -14.63 -15.67
C MET A 384 -9.38 -13.59 -16.68
N THR A 385 -10.52 -12.96 -16.43
CA THR A 385 -11.10 -11.93 -17.31
C THR A 385 -10.33 -10.59 -17.32
N SER A 386 -9.22 -10.48 -16.58
CA SER A 386 -8.35 -9.30 -16.51
C SER A 386 -7.00 -9.49 -17.23
N ALA A 387 -5.89 -9.65 -16.49
CA ALA A 387 -4.53 -9.73 -17.04
C ALA A 387 -4.33 -10.89 -18.03
N TRP A 388 -4.96 -12.05 -17.81
CA TRP A 388 -4.92 -13.14 -18.78
C TRP A 388 -5.68 -12.80 -20.06
N ARG A 389 -6.89 -12.26 -19.93
CA ARG A 389 -7.65 -11.77 -21.07
C ARG A 389 -6.87 -10.75 -21.90
N ALA A 390 -6.04 -9.91 -21.29
CA ALA A 390 -5.24 -8.91 -22.02
C ALA A 390 -4.31 -9.53 -23.07
N VAL A 391 -3.80 -10.74 -22.82
CA VAL A 391 -2.91 -11.44 -23.75
C VAL A 391 -3.59 -12.58 -24.52
N ALA A 392 -4.78 -12.99 -24.12
CA ALA A 392 -5.54 -14.07 -24.75
C ALA A 392 -6.66 -13.56 -25.69
N ASP A 393 -7.27 -12.41 -25.40
CA ASP A 393 -8.37 -11.86 -26.20
C ASP A 393 -7.82 -11.43 -27.58
N PRO A 394 -8.39 -11.94 -28.69
CA PRO A 394 -7.93 -11.61 -30.04
C PRO A 394 -8.37 -10.22 -30.51
N THR A 395 -9.22 -9.53 -29.76
CA THR A 395 -9.73 -8.20 -30.10
C THR A 395 -8.89 -7.05 -29.54
N VAL A 396 -7.78 -7.38 -28.87
CA VAL A 396 -6.70 -6.46 -28.46
C VAL A 396 -5.34 -7.12 -28.75
N HIS A 397 -4.26 -6.34 -28.75
CA HIS A 397 -2.95 -6.72 -29.29
C HIS A 397 -1.80 -6.57 -28.29
N PHE A 398 -2.09 -6.55 -26.99
CA PHE A 398 -1.06 -6.51 -25.95
C PHE A 398 -0.14 -7.73 -26.02
N ALA A 399 1.17 -7.51 -26.04
CA ALA A 399 2.15 -8.59 -26.03
C ALA A 399 2.33 -9.18 -24.62
N TYR A 400 2.22 -8.32 -23.60
CA TYR A 400 2.43 -8.67 -22.20
C TYR A 400 1.41 -8.02 -21.27
N ALA A 401 1.09 -8.73 -20.19
CA ALA A 401 0.42 -8.19 -19.02
C ALA A 401 1.25 -8.49 -17.77
N VAL A 402 1.38 -7.52 -16.87
CA VAL A 402 2.15 -7.60 -15.63
C VAL A 402 1.21 -7.24 -14.49
N ASN A 403 0.95 -8.17 -13.59
CA ASN A 403 -0.05 -8.04 -12.54
C ASN A 403 0.58 -8.26 -11.15
N PRO A 404 1.26 -7.24 -10.57
CA PRO A 404 1.67 -7.28 -9.18
C PRO A 404 0.44 -7.11 -8.27
N MET A 405 0.20 -8.08 -7.41
CA MET A 405 -0.92 -8.09 -6.47
C MET A 405 -0.45 -7.80 -5.05
N MET A 406 -1.27 -7.07 -4.30
CA MET A 406 -1.11 -6.89 -2.86
C MET A 406 -1.34 -8.21 -2.13
N VAL A 407 -0.62 -8.42 -1.02
CA VAL A 407 -0.96 -9.45 -0.03
C VAL A 407 -1.03 -8.91 1.39
N GLY A 408 -1.73 -9.61 2.28
CA GLY A 408 -1.86 -9.23 3.69
C GLY A 408 -3.28 -8.86 4.07
N ASN A 409 -3.53 -8.74 5.37
CA ASN A 409 -4.77 -8.17 5.90
C ASN A 409 -4.55 -6.68 6.20
N LEU A 410 -5.34 -5.82 5.59
CA LEU A 410 -5.52 -4.45 6.03
C LEU A 410 -6.83 -4.36 6.78
N ALA A 411 -6.78 -4.28 8.12
CA ALA A 411 -7.98 -4.34 8.94
C ALA A 411 -8.76 -5.64 8.69
N ASP A 412 -10.04 -5.52 8.33
CA ASP A 412 -10.95 -6.58 7.92
C ASP A 412 -11.02 -6.81 6.40
N LEU A 413 -10.08 -6.24 5.63
CA LEU A 413 -9.91 -6.51 4.20
C LEU A 413 -8.75 -7.50 3.96
N PRO A 414 -9.04 -8.71 3.46
CA PRO A 414 -8.01 -9.63 3.01
C PRO A 414 -7.51 -9.30 1.59
N PHE A 415 -6.20 -9.43 1.37
CA PHE A 415 -5.55 -9.41 0.07
C PHE A 415 -4.67 -10.66 -0.04
N ASP A 416 -4.99 -11.52 -1.00
CA ASP A 416 -4.44 -12.87 -1.07
C ASP A 416 -3.32 -13.03 -2.11
N GLY A 417 -3.22 -12.10 -3.05
CA GLY A 417 -2.18 -12.03 -4.08
C GLY A 417 -2.35 -13.07 -5.18
N GLN A 418 -1.22 -13.67 -5.55
CA GLN A 418 -1.02 -14.52 -6.74
C GLN A 418 -0.64 -13.73 -8.00
N SER A 419 0.32 -12.81 -7.82
CA SER A 419 0.87 -11.97 -8.89
C SER A 419 1.28 -12.80 -10.12
N ALA A 420 1.14 -12.23 -11.31
CA ALA A 420 1.42 -12.90 -12.57
C ALA A 420 2.15 -12.00 -13.59
N ILE A 421 2.94 -12.61 -14.47
CA ILE A 421 3.41 -12.03 -15.72
C ILE A 421 2.94 -12.94 -16.84
N LEU A 422 2.25 -12.36 -17.83
CA LEU A 422 1.61 -13.11 -18.91
C LEU A 422 2.10 -12.61 -20.27
N GLN A 423 2.11 -13.52 -21.25
CA GLN A 423 2.61 -13.29 -22.59
C GLN A 423 1.65 -13.85 -23.64
N ARG A 424 1.36 -13.04 -24.66
CA ARG A 424 0.56 -13.46 -25.82
C ARG A 424 1.31 -14.48 -26.67
N GLY A 425 0.58 -15.50 -27.12
CA GLY A 425 1.09 -16.51 -28.06
C GLY A 425 2.15 -17.45 -27.48
N LEU A 426 2.31 -17.48 -26.15
CA LEU A 426 3.17 -18.45 -25.49
C LEU A 426 2.57 -19.86 -25.68
N THR A 427 3.43 -20.84 -25.86
CA THR A 427 3.04 -22.25 -26.07
C THR A 427 3.62 -23.10 -24.96
N GLY A 428 2.88 -24.11 -24.50
CA GLY A 428 3.32 -24.96 -23.40
C GLY A 428 2.18 -25.69 -22.70
N PRO A 429 2.50 -26.49 -21.66
CA PRO A 429 1.50 -27.19 -20.85
C PRO A 429 0.57 -26.25 -20.08
N GLY A 430 0.96 -25.00 -19.85
CA GLY A 430 0.25 -24.00 -19.11
C GLY A 430 0.21 -24.23 -17.60
N CYS A 431 -0.37 -23.25 -16.92
CA CYS A 431 -0.69 -23.28 -15.50
C CYS A 431 -1.94 -22.42 -15.27
N HIS A 432 -2.44 -22.46 -14.06
CA HIS A 432 -3.67 -21.79 -13.68
C HIS A 432 -3.50 -21.19 -12.29
N TYR A 433 -4.37 -20.25 -11.95
CA TYR A 433 -4.48 -19.84 -10.57
C TYR A 433 -4.90 -21.01 -9.67
N VAL A 434 -4.66 -20.89 -8.37
CA VAL A 434 -5.04 -21.91 -7.38
C VAL A 434 -6.53 -22.22 -7.44
N GLY A 435 -6.89 -23.50 -7.48
CA GLY A 435 -8.26 -23.99 -7.53
C GLY A 435 -8.95 -23.81 -8.88
N ASN A 436 -8.24 -23.38 -9.92
CA ASN A 436 -8.76 -23.19 -11.28
C ASN A 436 -8.46 -24.35 -12.23
N GLN A 437 -7.88 -25.45 -11.76
CA GLN A 437 -7.54 -26.58 -12.63
C GLN A 437 -8.78 -27.15 -13.33
N ASP A 438 -9.86 -27.34 -12.58
CA ASP A 438 -11.09 -27.97 -13.05
C ASP A 438 -12.24 -26.97 -13.01
N TRP A 439 -13.11 -27.06 -14.01
CA TRP A 439 -14.40 -26.36 -14.01
C TRP A 439 -15.40 -27.10 -13.12
N LEU A 440 -16.13 -26.35 -12.28
CA LEU A 440 -17.08 -26.89 -11.31
C LEU A 440 -18.50 -26.42 -11.55
N THR A 441 -19.37 -27.33 -12.00
CA THR A 441 -20.81 -27.09 -12.16
C THR A 441 -21.43 -26.54 -10.89
N GLY A 442 -22.11 -25.40 -10.99
CA GLY A 442 -22.88 -24.81 -9.89
C GLY A 442 -22.06 -23.92 -8.94
N GLU A 443 -20.73 -23.91 -9.07
CA GLU A 443 -19.87 -22.87 -8.48
C GLU A 443 -19.43 -21.86 -9.55
N ASP A 444 -19.03 -22.36 -10.72
CA ASP A 444 -18.47 -21.55 -11.81
C ASP A 444 -19.56 -20.97 -12.71
N GLN A 445 -19.42 -19.69 -13.06
CA GLN A 445 -20.25 -19.08 -14.08
C GLN A 445 -20.01 -19.73 -15.44
N SER A 446 -21.09 -20.08 -16.16
CA SER A 446 -21.00 -20.74 -17.47
C SER A 446 -20.25 -19.90 -18.52
N SER A 447 -20.36 -18.58 -18.42
CA SER A 447 -19.62 -17.62 -19.24
C SER A 447 -18.10 -17.70 -19.09
N LEU A 448 -17.60 -18.27 -17.98
CA LEU A 448 -16.18 -18.40 -17.66
C LEU A 448 -15.64 -19.82 -17.91
N SER A 449 -16.43 -20.71 -18.54
CA SER A 449 -16.00 -22.08 -18.83
C SER A 449 -14.71 -22.15 -19.65
N GLY A 450 -14.48 -21.18 -20.54
CA GLY A 450 -13.25 -21.06 -21.33
C GLY A 450 -12.03 -20.63 -20.51
N ASP A 451 -12.23 -20.09 -19.31
CA ASP A 451 -11.18 -19.49 -18.49
C ASP A 451 -10.58 -20.50 -17.49
N ALA A 452 -11.29 -21.59 -17.21
CA ALA A 452 -10.82 -22.68 -16.36
C ALA A 452 -9.70 -23.50 -17.04
N GLY A 453 -8.90 -24.19 -16.24
CA GLY A 453 -7.81 -25.06 -16.68
C GLY A 453 -6.51 -24.32 -16.98
N ALA A 454 -5.48 -25.11 -17.30
CA ALA A 454 -4.14 -24.62 -17.58
C ALA A 454 -4.10 -23.72 -18.82
N LYS A 455 -3.45 -22.55 -18.68
CA LYS A 455 -3.25 -21.57 -19.73
C LYS A 455 -1.76 -21.38 -20.04
N PRO A 456 -1.33 -21.51 -21.30
CA PRO A 456 0.07 -21.34 -21.66
C PRO A 456 0.54 -19.89 -21.56
N GLU A 457 -0.37 -18.91 -21.54
CA GLU A 457 -0.01 -17.49 -21.51
C GLU A 457 0.65 -17.04 -20.20
N PHE A 458 0.59 -17.82 -19.12
CA PHE A 458 1.32 -17.52 -17.90
C PHE A 458 2.82 -17.72 -18.11
N LEU A 459 3.57 -16.63 -18.24
CA LEU A 459 5.03 -16.67 -18.30
C LEU A 459 5.63 -16.95 -16.92
N ALA A 460 5.12 -16.26 -15.90
CA ALA A 460 5.49 -16.46 -14.50
C ALA A 460 4.27 -16.27 -13.59
N LEU A 461 4.16 -17.09 -12.55
CA LEU A 461 3.05 -17.06 -11.61
C LEU A 461 3.55 -17.24 -10.17
N ALA A 462 3.21 -16.29 -9.30
CA ALA A 462 3.46 -16.43 -7.87
C ALA A 462 2.54 -17.51 -7.32
N PRO A 463 3.02 -18.44 -6.48
CA PRO A 463 2.14 -19.41 -5.86
C PRO A 463 1.21 -18.75 -4.85
N TRP A 464 0.11 -19.43 -4.53
CA TRP A 464 -0.66 -19.10 -3.34
C TRP A 464 0.02 -19.62 -2.08
N VAL A 465 -0.54 -19.32 -0.90
CA VAL A 465 0.03 -19.70 0.40
C VAL A 465 0.09 -21.21 0.67
N THR A 466 -0.47 -22.03 -0.22
CA THR A 466 -0.42 -23.49 -0.23
C THR A 466 -0.40 -23.99 -1.68
N SER A 467 -0.02 -25.25 -1.87
CA SER A 467 -0.22 -25.92 -3.16
C SER A 467 -1.69 -25.98 -3.54
N ASP A 468 -1.95 -26.16 -4.82
CA ASP A 468 -3.30 -26.37 -5.32
C ASP A 468 -3.97 -27.62 -4.70
N ALA A 469 -5.29 -27.56 -4.58
CA ALA A 469 -6.13 -28.56 -3.96
C ALA A 469 -7.60 -28.34 -4.32
N ALA A 470 -8.48 -29.26 -3.91
CA ALA A 470 -9.92 -29.05 -4.03
C ALA A 470 -10.35 -27.74 -3.35
N ARG A 471 -11.22 -26.95 -3.99
CA ARG A 471 -11.67 -25.64 -3.49
C ARG A 471 -12.21 -25.67 -2.06
N ALA A 472 -12.88 -26.75 -1.65
CA ALA A 472 -13.33 -26.93 -0.28
C ALA A 472 -12.17 -26.91 0.75
N GLN A 473 -11.02 -27.50 0.41
CA GLN A 473 -9.83 -27.48 1.27
C GLN A 473 -9.18 -26.09 1.25
N LEU A 474 -9.11 -25.45 0.08
CA LEU A 474 -8.58 -24.11 -0.07
C LEU A 474 -9.42 -23.07 0.72
N ARG A 475 -10.75 -23.20 0.75
CA ARG A 475 -11.64 -22.36 1.57
C ARG A 475 -11.31 -22.43 3.06
N VAL A 476 -10.94 -23.61 3.57
CA VAL A 476 -10.47 -23.76 4.95
C VAL A 476 -9.19 -22.96 5.18
N VAL A 477 -8.26 -23.00 4.23
CA VAL A 477 -7.02 -22.20 4.29
C VAL A 477 -7.33 -20.71 4.22
N GLY A 478 -8.15 -20.25 3.29
CA GLY A 478 -8.56 -18.84 3.18
C GLY A 478 -9.24 -18.34 4.46
N GLY A 479 -10.11 -19.14 5.07
CA GLY A 479 -10.72 -18.83 6.36
C GLY A 479 -9.71 -18.71 7.52
N GLN A 480 -8.57 -19.41 7.47
CA GLN A 480 -7.49 -19.26 8.46
C GLN A 480 -6.66 -18.00 8.23
N LEU A 481 -6.45 -17.59 6.98
CA LEU A 481 -5.71 -16.36 6.64
C LEU A 481 -6.50 -15.09 6.98
N ALA A 482 -7.84 -15.18 6.85
CA ALA A 482 -8.75 -14.06 6.94
C ALA A 482 -8.61 -13.24 8.24
N PRO A 483 -8.87 -11.92 8.19
CA PRO A 483 -8.84 -11.06 9.35
C PRO A 483 -9.69 -11.56 10.52
N GLY A 484 -9.11 -11.58 11.72
CA GLY A 484 -9.83 -11.96 12.93
C GLY A 484 -10.15 -13.45 13.08
N SER A 485 -9.63 -14.33 12.21
CA SER A 485 -9.81 -15.78 12.30
C SER A 485 -9.31 -16.38 13.62
N GLY A 486 -8.35 -15.73 14.29
CA GLY A 486 -7.65 -16.21 15.46
C GLY A 486 -6.78 -17.45 15.20
N ALA A 487 -6.62 -17.85 13.93
CA ALA A 487 -5.84 -19.00 13.52
C ALA A 487 -4.34 -18.69 13.63
N ALA A 488 -3.52 -19.74 13.68
CA ALA A 488 -2.07 -19.57 13.68
C ALA A 488 -1.53 -18.97 12.36
N ARG A 489 -2.31 -19.07 11.29
CA ARG A 489 -2.00 -18.55 9.95
C ARG A 489 -2.70 -17.23 9.64
N GLU A 490 -3.36 -16.59 10.62
CA GLU A 490 -3.98 -15.28 10.39
C GLU A 490 -2.95 -14.29 9.84
N ASN A 491 -3.25 -13.67 8.70
CA ASN A 491 -2.35 -12.75 7.99
C ASN A 491 -1.00 -13.36 7.54
N ASP A 492 -0.90 -14.68 7.43
CA ASP A 492 0.33 -15.39 6.98
C ASP A 492 0.38 -15.53 5.45
N TYR A 493 0.15 -14.42 4.75
CA TYR A 493 0.24 -14.38 3.29
C TYR A 493 1.69 -14.33 2.81
N LEU A 494 1.89 -14.83 1.58
CA LEU A 494 3.18 -14.98 0.94
C LEU A 494 3.65 -13.68 0.28
N GLU A 495 4.81 -13.17 0.68
CA GLU A 495 5.52 -12.12 -0.07
C GLU A 495 6.53 -12.74 -1.05
N THR A 496 6.57 -12.25 -2.29
CA THR A 496 7.54 -12.69 -3.31
C THR A 496 7.62 -11.65 -4.43
N ALA A 497 8.31 -11.96 -5.52
CA ALA A 497 8.31 -11.18 -6.75
C ALA A 497 8.50 -12.06 -7.97
N LEU A 498 8.05 -11.58 -9.12
CA LEU A 498 8.32 -12.17 -10.43
C LEU A 498 9.32 -11.31 -11.18
N VAL A 499 10.27 -11.91 -11.88
CA VAL A 499 11.27 -11.22 -12.69
C VAL A 499 11.27 -11.82 -14.08
N ALA A 500 11.01 -11.00 -15.10
CA ALA A 500 10.99 -11.45 -16.48
C ALA A 500 11.64 -10.44 -17.41
N ASP A 501 12.23 -10.94 -18.50
CA ASP A 501 12.58 -10.10 -19.64
C ASP A 501 11.45 -10.16 -20.67
N LEU A 502 11.06 -9.01 -21.23
CA LEU A 502 9.92 -8.88 -22.14
C LEU A 502 10.38 -8.50 -23.55
N PRO A 503 10.90 -9.43 -24.36
CA PRO A 503 11.28 -9.12 -25.74
C PRO A 503 10.09 -8.68 -26.58
N LEU A 504 10.32 -7.70 -27.46
CA LEU A 504 9.31 -7.20 -28.38
C LEU A 504 9.92 -7.23 -29.80
N PRO A 505 9.45 -8.13 -30.70
CA PRO A 505 8.32 -9.05 -30.53
C PRO A 505 8.56 -10.16 -29.50
N ALA A 506 7.47 -10.64 -28.90
CA ALA A 506 7.46 -11.72 -27.92
C ALA A 506 7.97 -13.05 -28.53
N ASP A 507 8.65 -13.86 -27.73
CA ASP A 507 9.13 -15.19 -28.13
C ASP A 507 8.14 -16.29 -27.71
N PRO A 508 7.43 -16.94 -28.65
CA PRO A 508 6.43 -17.95 -28.34
C PRO A 508 7.01 -19.28 -27.83
N HIS A 509 8.33 -19.49 -27.95
CA HIS A 509 9.00 -20.75 -27.61
C HIS A 509 9.66 -20.75 -26.23
N ARG A 510 9.40 -19.71 -25.42
CA ARG A 510 9.87 -19.63 -24.05
C ARG A 510 9.19 -20.68 -23.18
N ARG A 511 9.86 -21.03 -22.09
CA ARG A 511 9.24 -21.82 -21.04
C ARG A 511 8.13 -21.01 -20.36
N ASP A 512 6.94 -21.57 -20.32
CA ASP A 512 5.81 -21.08 -19.55
C ASP A 512 5.92 -21.46 -18.06
N CYS A 513 5.09 -20.79 -17.25
CA CYS A 513 4.82 -21.16 -15.86
C CYS A 513 6.04 -21.23 -14.96
N ALA A 514 6.96 -20.26 -15.12
CA ALA A 514 8.01 -20.06 -14.13
C ALA A 514 7.37 -19.86 -12.75
N GLY A 515 7.84 -20.61 -11.75
CA GLY A 515 7.38 -20.51 -10.37
C GLY A 515 6.09 -21.24 -10.02
N ALA A 516 5.35 -21.80 -11.00
CA ALA A 516 4.23 -22.69 -10.72
C ALA A 516 4.75 -23.90 -9.92
N LEU A 517 4.43 -23.96 -8.63
CA LEU A 517 4.98 -24.93 -7.71
C LEU A 517 4.58 -26.35 -8.11
N LYS A 518 5.56 -27.20 -8.44
CA LYS A 518 5.41 -28.67 -8.37
C LYS A 518 5.47 -29.20 -6.92
N THR A 519 5.93 -28.38 -5.99
CA THR A 519 6.15 -28.73 -4.58
C THR A 519 5.63 -27.62 -3.69
N PRO A 520 4.81 -27.91 -2.65
CA PRO A 520 4.27 -26.88 -1.77
C PRO A 520 5.38 -26.04 -1.15
N PRO A 521 5.11 -24.76 -0.82
CA PRO A 521 6.01 -24.02 0.05
C PRO A 521 6.19 -24.85 1.33
N PRO A 522 7.40 -24.90 1.93
CA PRO A 522 7.59 -25.66 3.14
C PRO A 522 6.52 -25.25 4.16
N ALA A 523 5.80 -26.23 4.70
CA ALA A 523 4.77 -25.99 5.72
C ALA A 523 5.35 -25.04 6.76
N ALA A 524 4.65 -23.94 7.04
CA ALA A 524 5.12 -22.86 7.92
C ALA A 524 5.86 -23.48 9.11
N ALA A 525 7.17 -23.29 9.15
CA ALA A 525 7.98 -23.77 10.26
C ALA A 525 7.32 -23.27 11.55
N PRO A 526 7.19 -24.09 12.61
CA PRO A 526 6.55 -23.67 13.85
C PRO A 526 7.15 -22.33 14.26
N VAL A 527 6.32 -21.28 14.24
CA VAL A 527 6.69 -19.86 14.33
C VAL A 527 7.90 -19.69 15.25
N ARG A 528 9.10 -19.54 14.68
CA ARG A 528 10.29 -19.18 15.46
C ARG A 528 10.10 -17.73 15.87
N CYS A 529 9.63 -17.51 17.10
CA CYS A 529 9.33 -16.17 17.60
C CYS A 529 10.60 -15.29 17.64
N PRO A 530 10.77 -14.30 16.74
CA PRO A 530 11.97 -13.47 16.75
C PRO A 530 11.99 -12.56 17.97
N ARG A 531 10.80 -12.22 18.50
CA ARG A 531 10.60 -11.15 19.48
C ARG A 531 10.23 -11.61 20.91
N GLY A 532 10.08 -12.90 21.21
CA GLY A 532 9.72 -13.38 22.56
C GLY A 532 8.30 -12.98 23.04
N PRO A 533 7.89 -13.36 24.27
CA PRO A 533 6.49 -13.20 24.74
C PRO A 533 6.07 -11.73 24.93
N THR A 534 4.82 -11.39 24.62
CA THR A 534 4.28 -10.04 24.78
C THR A 534 3.64 -9.82 26.15
N VAL A 535 3.62 -8.57 26.62
CA VAL A 535 3.03 -8.20 27.91
C VAL A 535 2.15 -6.95 27.81
N VAL A 536 0.98 -7.01 28.42
CA VAL A 536 0.10 -5.84 28.63
C VAL A 536 -0.13 -5.67 30.12
N PHE A 537 -0.09 -4.42 30.60
CA PHE A 537 -0.23 -4.12 32.03
C PHE A 537 -1.03 -2.85 32.33
N ALA A 538 -1.71 -2.90 33.46
CA ALA A 538 -2.35 -1.78 34.13
C ALA A 538 -1.53 -1.37 35.36
N ALA A 539 -1.48 -0.06 35.60
CA ALA A 539 -0.87 0.53 36.77
C ALA A 539 -1.95 1.27 37.56
N HIS A 540 -2.20 0.81 38.78
CA HIS A 540 -3.18 1.42 39.69
C HIS A 540 -2.46 2.09 40.84
N LEU A 541 -2.75 3.38 41.05
CA LEU A 541 -2.20 4.15 42.15
C LEU A 541 -3.33 4.52 43.12
N ARG A 542 -3.19 4.11 44.39
CA ARG A 542 -4.12 4.49 45.46
C ARG A 542 -3.34 4.82 46.73
N ALA A 543 -3.55 6.00 47.31
CA ALA A 543 -2.90 6.44 48.54
C ALA A 543 -1.36 6.23 48.56
N GLY A 544 -0.66 6.64 47.50
CA GLY A 544 0.80 6.51 47.40
C GLY A 544 1.32 5.08 47.20
N ARG A 545 0.44 4.10 46.95
CA ARG A 545 0.79 2.72 46.66
C ARG A 545 0.50 2.37 45.20
N LEU A 546 1.53 1.90 44.47
CA LEU A 546 1.43 1.42 43.11
C LEU A 546 1.19 -0.09 43.10
N SER A 547 0.08 -0.52 42.50
CA SER A 547 -0.17 -1.92 42.15
C SER A 547 -0.06 -2.11 40.65
N LEU A 548 0.61 -3.18 40.22
CA LEU A 548 0.71 -3.54 38.80
C LEU A 548 0.05 -4.90 38.59
N SER A 549 -0.76 -5.00 37.56
CA SER A 549 -1.34 -6.27 37.11
C SER A 549 -1.32 -6.31 35.59
N GLY A 550 -1.28 -7.51 35.04
CA GLY A 550 -1.24 -7.65 33.59
C GLY A 550 -1.44 -9.07 33.13
N ARG A 551 -1.39 -9.24 31.82
CA ARG A 551 -1.29 -10.54 31.17
C ARG A 551 -0.03 -10.56 30.34
N ALA A 552 0.74 -11.63 30.47
CA ALA A 552 1.80 -11.97 29.54
C ALA A 552 1.30 -13.12 28.67
N ARG A 553 1.35 -12.95 27.36
CA ARG A 553 0.86 -13.97 26.43
C ARG A 553 2.07 -14.68 25.80
N PRO A 554 2.09 -16.03 25.78
CA PRO A 554 3.02 -16.75 24.93
C PRO A 554 2.69 -16.41 23.46
N CYS A 555 3.71 -16.44 22.61
CA CYS A 555 3.57 -16.07 21.21
C CYS A 555 2.67 -17.02 20.41
N THR A 556 2.54 -18.27 20.84
CA THR A 556 1.63 -19.25 20.25
C THR A 556 0.97 -20.08 21.35
N ARG A 557 -0.16 -20.74 21.05
CA ARG A 557 -0.85 -21.67 21.96
C ARG A 557 0.02 -22.86 22.39
N ALA A 558 1.02 -23.21 21.57
CA ALA A 558 1.99 -24.30 21.80
C ALA A 558 3.37 -23.82 22.29
N GLY A 559 3.62 -22.50 22.38
CA GLY A 559 4.94 -21.94 22.70
C GLY A 559 5.34 -22.05 24.18
N PRO A 560 6.63 -21.81 24.51
CA PRO A 560 7.12 -21.87 25.88
C PRO A 560 6.33 -20.93 26.79
N ARG A 561 5.81 -21.49 27.91
CA ARG A 561 5.01 -20.74 28.87
C ARG A 561 5.80 -19.53 29.39
N VAL A 562 5.13 -18.40 29.59
CA VAL A 562 5.77 -17.24 30.25
C VAL A 562 6.11 -17.63 31.69
N ALA A 563 7.38 -17.59 32.04
CA ALA A 563 7.82 -17.94 33.39
C ALA A 563 7.68 -16.76 34.35
N ARG A 564 8.10 -15.57 33.92
CA ARG A 564 8.22 -14.39 34.79
C ARG A 564 8.00 -13.09 34.02
N VAL A 565 7.59 -12.05 34.73
CA VAL A 565 7.51 -10.68 34.24
C VAL A 565 8.48 -9.82 35.04
N ARG A 566 9.40 -9.14 34.35
CA ARG A 566 10.35 -8.20 34.92
C ARG A 566 9.79 -6.79 34.83
N VAL A 567 9.79 -6.09 35.96
CA VAL A 567 9.37 -4.70 36.07
C VAL A 567 10.54 -3.86 36.56
N SER A 568 10.85 -2.79 35.83
CA SER A 568 11.83 -1.77 36.22
C SER A 568 11.10 -0.47 36.50
N LEU A 569 11.30 0.08 37.69
CA LEU A 569 10.72 1.35 38.12
C LEU A 569 11.85 2.35 38.32
N THR A 570 11.94 3.36 37.46
CA THR A 570 12.98 4.40 37.52
C THR A 570 12.38 5.72 37.95
N ARG A 571 12.82 6.26 39.10
CA ARG A 571 12.44 7.62 39.52
C ARG A 571 13.25 8.64 38.73
N LEU A 572 12.57 9.59 38.10
CA LEU A 572 13.15 10.64 37.26
C LEU A 572 13.27 11.95 38.03
N GLY A 573 14.26 12.77 37.69
CA GLY A 573 14.41 14.14 38.22
C GLY A 573 14.85 14.23 39.69
N VAL A 574 15.64 13.26 40.18
CA VAL A 574 16.25 13.33 41.52
C VAL A 574 17.63 13.96 41.39
N ARG A 575 18.01 14.87 42.30
CA ARG A 575 19.34 15.55 42.29
C ARG A 575 20.54 14.60 42.27
N SER A 576 20.38 13.36 42.74
CA SER A 576 21.41 12.30 42.74
C SER A 576 21.34 11.34 41.55
N GLY A 577 20.64 11.70 40.47
CA GLY A 577 20.47 10.87 39.27
C GLY A 577 19.28 9.89 39.36
N PRO A 578 18.92 9.23 38.25
CA PRO A 578 17.79 8.30 38.20
C PRO A 578 18.06 7.05 39.05
N ARG A 579 17.15 6.74 39.99
CA ARG A 579 17.22 5.50 40.79
C ARG A 579 16.24 4.47 40.23
N THR A 580 16.75 3.30 39.83
CA THR A 580 15.95 2.19 39.30
C THR A 580 15.79 1.08 40.33
N ARG A 581 14.53 0.68 40.60
CA ARG A 581 14.19 -0.52 41.36
C ARG A 581 13.70 -1.61 40.39
N ARG A 582 14.29 -2.79 40.45
CA ARG A 582 13.88 -3.95 39.65
C ARG A 582 13.03 -4.90 40.50
N LEU A 583 11.96 -5.41 39.92
CA LEU A 583 10.98 -6.29 40.55
C LEU A 583 10.63 -7.41 39.59
N THR A 584 10.24 -8.57 40.13
CA THR A 584 9.84 -9.73 39.32
C THR A 584 8.53 -10.29 39.85
N ALA A 585 7.59 -10.59 38.95
CA ALA A 585 6.37 -11.34 39.24
C ALA A 585 6.38 -12.67 38.50
N ARG A 586 5.86 -13.73 39.13
CA ARG A 586 5.57 -14.99 38.42
C ARG A 586 4.25 -14.82 37.65
N ALA A 587 4.23 -15.30 36.41
CA ALA A 587 2.99 -15.38 35.63
C ALA A 587 2.23 -16.66 36.00
N ALA A 588 0.91 -16.60 36.06
CA ALA A 588 0.06 -17.75 36.31
C ALA A 588 0.19 -18.76 35.16
N PRO A 589 0.28 -20.08 35.45
CA PRO A 589 0.45 -21.11 34.43
C PRO A 589 -0.67 -21.15 33.39
N ARG A 590 -1.90 -20.77 33.78
CA ARG A 590 -3.07 -20.66 32.91
C ARG A 590 -3.46 -19.19 32.76
N GLY A 591 -3.52 -18.73 31.51
CA GLY A 591 -3.97 -17.37 31.16
C GLY A 591 -2.93 -16.25 31.37
N GLY A 592 -1.71 -16.56 31.82
CA GLY A 592 -0.58 -15.64 31.85
C GLY A 592 -0.75 -14.40 32.74
N ARG A 593 -1.73 -14.42 33.64
CA ARG A 593 -2.01 -13.31 34.55
C ARG A 593 -0.88 -13.17 35.57
N TRP A 594 -0.48 -11.94 35.85
CA TRP A 594 0.51 -11.65 36.88
C TRP A 594 0.09 -10.41 37.67
N ARG A 595 0.55 -10.33 38.92
CA ARG A 595 0.31 -9.19 39.80
C ARG A 595 1.55 -8.93 40.64
N LEU A 596 1.93 -7.67 40.75
CA LEU A 596 2.87 -7.21 41.78
C LEU A 596 2.09 -6.64 42.94
N LYS A 597 2.45 -7.06 44.16
CA LYS A 597 1.92 -6.48 45.41
C LYS A 597 2.21 -4.99 45.45
N ALA A 598 1.33 -4.26 46.13
CA ALA A 598 1.38 -2.80 46.24
C ALA A 598 2.73 -2.29 46.75
N ILE A 599 3.37 -1.38 46.00
CA ILE A 599 4.67 -0.78 46.31
C ILE A 599 4.44 0.66 46.74
N ARG A 600 4.93 1.06 47.92
CA ARG A 600 4.86 2.46 48.35
C ARG A 600 5.85 3.31 47.55
N LEU A 601 5.37 4.37 46.93
CA LEU A 601 6.18 5.32 46.15
C LEU A 601 6.21 6.68 46.84
N ARG A 602 7.33 7.40 46.70
CA ARG A 602 7.43 8.82 47.08
C ARG A 602 6.86 9.70 45.97
N SER A 603 6.51 10.94 46.26
CA SER A 603 6.12 11.93 45.23
C SER A 603 7.20 12.08 44.15
N GLY A 604 6.81 12.33 42.91
CA GLY A 604 7.73 12.49 41.78
C GLY A 604 7.30 11.77 40.50
N ARG A 605 8.17 11.86 39.47
CA ARG A 605 7.96 11.21 38.16
C ARG A 605 8.65 9.86 38.13
N TYR A 606 7.99 8.86 37.57
CA TYR A 606 8.48 7.49 37.44
C TYR A 606 8.31 6.99 36.00
N ARG A 607 9.31 6.26 35.52
CA ARG A 607 9.24 5.42 34.32
C ARG A 607 9.08 3.98 34.75
N ILE A 608 8.00 3.33 34.30
CA ILE A 608 7.70 1.92 34.57
C ILE A 608 7.94 1.16 33.27
N THR A 609 8.88 0.22 33.25
CA THR A 609 9.17 -0.63 32.10
C THR A 609 8.90 -2.08 32.46
N VAL A 610 8.09 -2.78 31.66
CA VAL A 610 7.63 -4.14 31.92
C VAL A 610 7.99 -5.03 30.73
N ALA A 611 8.62 -6.18 30.97
CA ALA A 611 8.93 -7.16 29.93
C ALA A 611 8.58 -8.58 30.40
N ALA A 612 8.00 -9.40 29.52
CA ALA A 612 7.81 -10.82 29.77
C ALA A 612 9.11 -11.60 29.47
N VAL A 613 9.33 -12.67 30.22
CA VAL A 613 10.44 -13.60 30.04
C VAL A 613 9.86 -15.02 30.02
N ASP A 614 10.16 -15.77 28.98
CA ASP A 614 9.72 -17.16 28.85
C ASP A 614 10.55 -18.12 29.72
N VAL A 615 10.16 -19.40 29.74
CA VAL A 615 10.89 -20.47 30.47
C VAL A 615 12.32 -20.70 29.97
N SER A 616 12.64 -20.32 28.73
CA SER A 616 14.01 -20.40 28.18
C SER A 616 14.88 -19.20 28.56
N GLY A 617 14.31 -18.20 29.25
CA GLY A 617 15.02 -16.98 29.62
C GLY A 617 15.03 -15.89 28.55
N ARG A 618 14.38 -16.12 27.39
CA ARG A 618 14.27 -15.13 26.32
C ARG A 618 13.30 -14.02 26.75
N ARG A 619 13.73 -12.78 26.57
CA ARG A 619 13.00 -11.58 26.97
C ARG A 619 12.23 -11.01 25.79
N GLY A 620 10.93 -10.77 25.97
CA GLY A 620 10.10 -10.09 24.99
C GLY A 620 10.23 -8.57 25.00
N PRO A 621 9.58 -7.87 24.04
CA PRO A 621 9.58 -6.41 23.99
C PRO A 621 9.09 -5.80 25.29
N ALA A 622 9.72 -4.70 25.69
CA ALA A 622 9.41 -4.02 26.94
C ALA A 622 8.40 -2.90 26.71
N VAL A 623 7.31 -2.90 27.47
CA VAL A 623 6.30 -1.83 27.46
C VAL A 623 6.62 -0.82 28.55
N THR A 624 6.67 0.47 28.18
CA THR A 624 6.99 1.56 29.11
C THR A 624 5.81 2.50 29.33
N LYS A 625 5.53 2.86 30.59
CA LYS A 625 4.57 3.91 30.96
C LYS A 625 5.24 4.96 31.87
N LEU A 626 4.85 6.21 31.73
CA LEU A 626 5.25 7.30 32.64
C LEU A 626 4.14 7.54 33.66
N LEU A 627 4.52 7.74 34.92
CA LEU A 627 3.62 8.00 36.03
C LEU A 627 4.11 9.22 36.82
N ARG A 628 3.21 10.16 37.14
CA ARG A 628 3.50 11.30 38.01
C ARG A 628 2.69 11.16 39.30
N LEU A 629 3.38 11.02 40.42
CA LEU A 629 2.79 11.12 41.75
C LEU A 629 2.90 12.56 42.24
N ARG A 630 1.75 13.16 42.58
CA ARG A 630 1.68 14.40 43.36
C ARG A 630 1.93 14.08 44.83
#